data_AF-A0A2K3MEJ5-F1
#
_entry.id   AF-A0A2K3MEJ5-F1
#
_cell.length_a   1.000
_cell.length_b   1.000
_cell.length_c   1.000
_cell.angle_alpha   90.00
_cell.angle_beta   90.00
_cell.angle_gamma   90.00
#
_symmetry.space_group_name_H-M   'P 1'
#
loop_
_entity.id
_entity.type
_entity.pdbx_description
1 polymer ?
#
loop_
_entity_poly.entity_id
_entity_poly.type
_entity_poly.pdbx_seq_one_letter_code
_entity_poly.pdbx_strand_id
1 'polypeptide(L)' 'MASQSNPQSIHDFTVKDAKGNDVNLGDYKGKVLLIVNVASQCGLTNSNYTELTQLYDKYKSK' A
#
# COMPACT_ATOMS: atom_id res chain seq x y z
N MET A 1 8.93 15.77 -24.80
CA MET A 1 7.71 15.61 -23.96
C MET A 1 7.69 14.17 -23.52
N ALA A 2 7.91 13.89 -22.23
CA ALA A 2 7.90 12.52 -21.74
C ALA A 2 6.49 11.95 -21.91
N SER A 3 6.35 10.87 -22.68
CA SER A 3 5.10 10.12 -22.83
C SER A 3 4.66 9.67 -21.45
N GLN A 4 3.63 10.32 -20.89
CA GLN A 4 3.02 9.85 -19.66
C GLN A 4 2.24 8.58 -20.01
N SER A 5 2.81 7.43 -19.67
CA SER A 5 2.10 6.16 -19.66
C SER A 5 0.93 6.30 -18.68
N ASN A 6 -0.31 6.19 -19.16
CA ASN A 6 -1.48 6.05 -18.29
C ASN A 6 -1.43 4.64 -17.68
N PRO A 7 -1.10 4.49 -16.39
CA PRO A 7 -1.09 3.18 -15.75
C PRO A 7 -2.51 2.60 -15.82
N GLN A 8 -2.62 1.41 -16.41
CA GLN A 8 -3.90 0.72 -16.58
C GLN A 8 -4.23 -0.11 -15.32
N SER A 9 -3.22 -0.42 -14.51
CA SER A 9 -3.34 -1.21 -13.29
C SER A 9 -2.58 -0.59 -12.13
N ILE A 10 -3.02 -0.91 -10.91
CA ILE A 10 -2.26 -0.61 -9.69
C ILE A 10 -0.85 -1.22 -9.69
N HIS A 11 -0.65 -2.30 -10.45
CA HIS A 11 0.64 -2.99 -10.57
C HIS A 11 1.66 -2.26 -11.44
N ASP A 12 1.25 -1.21 -12.15
CA ASP A 12 2.15 -0.43 -13.03
C ASP A 12 2.86 0.69 -12.26
N PHE A 13 2.49 0.92 -10.98
CA PHE A 13 3.03 2.00 -10.18
C PHE A 13 4.28 1.58 -9.42
N THR A 14 5.24 2.50 -9.36
CA THR A 14 6.31 2.49 -8.37
C THR A 14 6.05 3.60 -7.36
N VAL A 15 6.06 3.27 -6.07
CA VAL A 15 5.78 4.21 -4.97
C VAL A 15 6.96 4.24 -4.01
N LYS A 16 7.03 5.28 -3.16
CA LYS A 16 8.03 5.33 -2.08
C LYS A 16 7.47 4.77 -0.78
N ASP A 17 8.24 3.90 -0.13
CA ASP A 17 7.92 3.44 1.21
C ASP A 17 8.20 4.52 2.27
N ALA A 18 7.87 4.24 3.53
CA ALA A 18 8.11 5.15 4.65
C ALA A 18 9.60 5.45 4.93
N LYS A 19 10.52 4.67 4.33
CA LYS A 19 11.98 4.86 4.41
C LYS A 19 12.55 5.57 3.16
N GLY A 20 11.71 5.88 2.17
CA GLY A 20 12.08 6.54 0.92
C GLY A 20 12.53 5.60 -0.21
N ASN A 21 12.51 4.28 0.01
CA ASN A 21 12.87 3.30 -1.01
C ASN A 21 11.78 3.17 -2.05
N ASP A 22 12.16 2.91 -3.30
CA ASP A 22 11.21 2.62 -4.36
C ASP A 22 10.67 1.19 -4.23
N VAL A 23 9.35 1.06 -4.28
CA VAL A 23 8.61 -0.20 -4.20
C VAL A 23 7.77 -0.32 -5.46
N ASN A 24 8.04 -1.36 -6.26
CA ASN A 24 7.26 -1.68 -7.44
C ASN A 24 5.99 -2.45 -7.03
N LEU A 25 4.81 -1.88 -7.29
CA LEU A 25 3.54 -2.53 -6.94
C LEU A 25 3.24 -3.77 -7.80
N GLY A 26 3.99 -3.98 -8.88
CA GLY A 26 3.99 -5.20 -9.67
C GLY A 26 4.42 -6.44 -8.89
N ASP A 27 5.25 -6.29 -7.86
CA ASP A 27 5.74 -7.39 -7.01
C ASP A 27 4.61 -8.06 -6.21
N TYR A 28 3.46 -7.40 -6.10
CA TYR A 28 2.27 -7.91 -5.41
C TYR A 28 1.25 -8.56 -6.34
N LYS A 29 1.57 -8.76 -7.64
CA LYS A 29 0.65 -9.40 -8.57
C LYS A 29 0.29 -10.82 -8.11
N GLY A 30 -1.00 -11.15 -8.18
CA GLY A 30 -1.52 -12.44 -7.71
C GLY A 30 -1.75 -12.51 -6.19
N LYS A 31 -1.45 -11.45 -5.43
CA LYS A 31 -1.79 -11.31 -4.02
C LYS A 31 -3.04 -10.45 -3.85
N VAL A 32 -3.81 -10.71 -2.80
CA VAL A 32 -4.89 -9.82 -2.37
C VAL A 32 -4.25 -8.59 -1.70
N LEU A 33 -4.62 -7.40 -2.16
CA LEU A 33 -4.12 -6.12 -1.66
C LEU A 33 -5.21 -5.35 -0.93
N LEU A 34 -4.90 -4.85 0.27
CA LEU A 34 -5.70 -3.89 1.00
C LEU A 34 -4.98 -2.54 1.00
N ILE A 35 -5.55 -1.55 0.28
CA ILE A 35 -5.00 -0.20 0.17
C ILE A 35 -5.85 0.73 1.04
N VAL A 36 -5.24 1.35 2.03
CA VAL A 36 -5.94 2.22 2.98
C VAL A 36 -5.35 3.62 2.93
N ASN A 37 -6.22 4.61 2.74
CA ASN A 37 -5.87 6.02 2.91
C ASN A 37 -6.04 6.40 4.38
N VAL A 38 -4.94 6.73 5.08
CA VAL A 38 -4.96 7.10 6.50
C VAL A 38 -4.43 8.53 6.66
N ALA A 39 -5.12 9.34 7.47
CA ALA A 39 -4.64 10.66 7.89
C ALA A 39 -4.09 10.59 9.32
N SER A 40 -2.95 11.23 9.59
CA SER A 40 -2.27 11.15 10.90
C SER A 40 -3.04 11.85 12.04
N GLN A 41 -3.85 12.86 11.74
CA GLN A 41 -4.63 13.63 12.72
C GLN A 41 -6.12 13.25 12.76
N CYS A 42 -6.48 12.06 12.27
CA CYS A 42 -7.84 11.58 12.38
C CYS A 42 -8.10 10.97 13.76
N GLY A 43 -9.28 11.21 14.34
CA GLY A 43 -9.65 10.62 15.64
C GLY A 43 -9.68 9.08 15.66
N LEU A 44 -9.68 8.44 14.48
CA LEU A 44 -9.70 6.99 14.31
C LEU A 44 -8.32 6.38 14.01
N THR A 45 -7.28 7.21 13.90
CA THR A 45 -5.95 6.77 13.45
C THR A 45 -5.37 5.66 14.32
N ASN A 46 -5.50 5.78 15.64
CA ASN A 46 -4.99 4.77 16.58
C ASN A 46 -5.69 3.42 16.44
N SER A 47 -7.02 3.41 16.35
CA SER A 47 -7.80 2.17 16.16
C SER A 47 -7.49 1.54 14.80
N ASN A 48 -7.45 2.34 13.74
CA ASN A 48 -7.15 1.86 12.38
C ASN A 48 -5.77 1.19 12.30
N TYR A 49 -4.70 1.82 12.82
CA TYR A 49 -3.38 1.19 12.79
C TYR A 49 -3.31 -0.09 13.61
N THR A 50 -3.99 -0.14 14.76
CA THR A 50 -4.02 -1.33 15.61
C THR A 50 -4.67 -2.50 14.88
N GLU A 51 -5.86 -2.29 14.31
CA GLU A 51 -6.61 -3.33 13.60
C GLU A 51 -5.91 -3.77 12.30
N LEU A 52 -5.32 -2.83 11.57
CA LEU A 52 -4.51 -3.15 10.38
C LEU A 52 -3.27 -3.97 10.72
N THR A 53 -2.64 -3.70 11.86
CA THR A 53 -1.50 -4.51 12.35
C THR A 53 -1.95 -5.93 12.70
N GLN A 54 -3.07 -6.07 13.41
CA GLN A 54 -3.65 -7.39 13.73
C GLN A 54 -3.99 -8.19 12.48
N LEU A 55 -4.55 -7.52 11.46
CA LEU A 55 -4.85 -8.15 10.17
C LEU A 55 -3.57 -8.61 9.47
N TYR A 56 -2.55 -7.75 9.43
CA TYR A 56 -1.24 -8.10 8.86
C TYR A 56 -0.64 -9.32 9.56
N ASP A 57 -0.60 -9.34 10.88
CA ASP A 57 -0.04 -10.47 11.64
C ASP A 57 -0.78 -11.79 11.38
N LYS A 58 -2.09 -11.72 11.15
CA LYS A 58 -2.92 -12.90 10.85
C LYS A 58 -2.67 -13.48 9.45
N TYR A 59 -2.34 -12.64 8.46
CA TYR A 59 -2.30 -13.04 7.05
C TYR A 59 -0.91 -12.98 6.40
N LYS A 60 0.10 -12.37 7.03
CA LYS A 60 1.45 -12.19 6.44
C LYS A 60 2.17 -13.48 6.03
N SER A 61 1.82 -14.62 6.63
CA SER A 61 2.43 -15.92 6.36
C SER A 61 1.59 -16.85 5.48
N LYS A 62 0.47 -16.34 4.94
CA LYS A 62 -0.39 -17.05 4.01
C LYS A 62 -0.14 -16.57 2.59
#